data_AF-A0A934MMQ1-F1
#
_entry.id   AF-A0A934MMQ1-F1
#
_cell.length_a   1.000
_cell.length_b   1.000
_cell.length_c   1.000
_cell.angle_alpha   90.00
_cell.angle_beta   90.00
_cell.angle_gamma   90.00
#
_symmetry.space_group_name_H-M   'P 1'
#
loop_
_entity.id
_entity.type
_entity.pdbx_description
1 polymer ?
#
loop_
_entity_poly.entity_id
_entity_poly.type
_entity_poly.pdbx_seq_one_letter_code
_entity_poly.pdbx_strand_id
1 'polypeptide(L)'
;MKCISVYTNNFEAFSDIYEQILAAPPEENEDLVFEGITVSGSGDVPEQYIERMRVKPEVVVMKEKGKGITILQHGNVFEICLPVDSADAG
;
A
#
# COMPACT_ATOMS: atom_id res chain seq x y z
N MET A 1 4.13 10.04 3.92
CA MET A 1 4.39 8.70 3.33
C MET A 1 3.29 8.52 2.33
N LYS A 2 3.59 8.19 1.08
CA LYS A 2 2.54 7.95 0.10
C LYS A 2 1.82 6.65 0.48
N CYS A 3 0.50 6.67 0.53
CA CYS A 3 -0.33 5.52 0.84
C CYS A 3 -1.19 5.16 -0.36
N ILE A 4 -1.21 3.88 -0.69
CA ILE A 4 -2.02 3.32 -1.79
C ILE A 4 -2.95 2.28 -1.20
N SER A 5 -4.25 2.43 -1.41
CA SER A 5 -5.27 1.48 -0.94
C SER A 5 -5.64 0.50 -2.06
N VAL A 6 -5.53 -0.78 -1.80
CA VAL A 6 -5.85 -1.87 -2.73
C VAL A 6 -7.05 -2.62 -2.18
N TYR A 7 -8.19 -2.55 -2.88
CA TYR A 7 -9.45 -3.13 -2.43
C TYR A 7 -9.55 -4.61 -2.81
N THR A 8 -8.82 -5.46 -2.10
CA THR A 8 -8.85 -6.92 -2.23
C THR A 8 -8.69 -7.60 -0.88
N ASN A 9 -9.28 -8.79 -0.73
CA ASN A 9 -9.05 -9.68 0.40
C ASN A 9 -8.25 -10.93 0.04
N ASN A 10 -7.89 -11.08 -1.25
CA ASN A 10 -7.12 -12.20 -1.73
C ASN A 10 -5.64 -11.84 -1.78
N PHE A 11 -4.84 -12.46 -0.92
CA PHE A 11 -3.41 -12.21 -0.85
C PHE A 11 -2.67 -12.59 -2.14
N GLU A 12 -3.10 -13.66 -2.81
CA GLU A 12 -2.51 -14.11 -4.08
C GLU A 12 -2.67 -13.02 -5.14
N ALA A 13 -3.91 -12.57 -5.37
CA ALA A 13 -4.19 -11.51 -6.32
C ALA A 13 -3.52 -10.17 -5.96
N PHE A 14 -3.41 -9.83 -4.67
CA PHE A 14 -2.60 -8.69 -4.24
C PHE A 14 -1.13 -8.85 -4.63
N SER A 15 -0.54 -10.02 -4.40
CA SER A 15 0.85 -10.30 -4.74
C SER A 15 1.10 -10.22 -6.24
N ASP A 16 0.15 -10.65 -7.07
CA ASP A 16 0.23 -10.57 -8.54
C ASP A 16 0.24 -9.11 -9.04
N ILE A 17 -0.58 -8.24 -8.46
CA ILE A 17 -0.64 -6.82 -8.85
C ILE A 17 0.35 -5.92 -8.10
N TYR A 18 0.94 -6.38 -7.00
CA TYR A 18 1.84 -5.57 -6.15
C TYR A 18 3.00 -4.99 -6.96
N GLU A 19 3.69 -5.80 -7.76
CA GLU A 19 4.78 -5.31 -8.61
C GLU A 19 4.30 -4.29 -9.65
N GLN A 20 3.09 -4.47 -10.19
CA GLN A 20 2.49 -3.53 -11.15
C GLN A 20 2.16 -2.19 -10.49
N ILE A 21 1.60 -2.21 -9.28
CA ILE A 21 1.31 -1.01 -8.49
C ILE A 21 2.60 -0.27 -8.16
N LEU A 22 3.68 -0.98 -7.81
CA LEU A 22 4.97 -0.34 -7.55
C LEU A 22 5.60 0.27 -8.80
N ALA A 23 5.40 -0.36 -9.97
CA ALA A 23 5.89 0.15 -11.25
C ALA A 23 5.08 1.37 -11.74
N ALA A 24 3.78 1.39 -11.50
CA ALA A 24 2.86 2.45 -11.87
C ALA A 24 1.89 2.77 -10.72
N PRO A 25 2.36 3.45 -9.66
CA PRO A 25 1.52 3.81 -8.53
C PRO A 25 0.48 4.85 -8.95
N PRO A 26 -0.77 4.76 -8.46
CA PRO A 26 -1.79 5.77 -8.74
C PRO A 26 -1.39 7.14 -8.18
N GLU A 27 -1.83 8.20 -8.85
CA GLU A 27 -1.76 9.56 -8.34
C GLU A 27 -2.74 9.78 -7.16
N GLU A 28 -2.58 10.89 -6.44
CA GLU A 28 -3.47 11.22 -5.32
C GLU A 28 -4.90 11.46 -5.82
N ASN A 29 -5.88 10.78 -5.18
CA ASN A 29 -7.27 10.73 -5.62
C ASN A 29 -7.48 10.12 -7.02
N GLU A 30 -6.53 9.31 -7.51
CA GLU A 30 -6.70 8.51 -8.72
C GLU A 30 -7.07 7.07 -8.35
N ASP A 31 -8.05 6.53 -9.09
CA ASP A 31 -8.44 5.13 -9.01
C ASP A 31 -8.01 4.39 -10.29
N LEU A 32 -7.16 3.39 -10.12
CA LEU A 32 -6.72 2.47 -11.15
C LEU A 32 -7.36 1.10 -10.94
N VAL A 33 -7.45 0.31 -12.02
CA VAL A 33 -7.96 -1.06 -11.95
C VAL A 33 -6.90 -2.00 -12.51
N PHE A 34 -6.34 -2.84 -11.64
CA PHE A 34 -5.37 -3.88 -11.99
C PHE A 34 -6.03 -5.24 -11.84
N GLU A 35 -6.15 -5.98 -12.95
CA GLU A 35 -6.75 -7.33 -12.95
C GLU A 35 -8.15 -7.41 -12.31
N GLY A 36 -8.92 -6.31 -12.40
CA GLY A 36 -10.26 -6.20 -11.79
C GLY A 36 -10.27 -5.78 -10.32
N ILE A 37 -9.10 -5.51 -9.73
CA ILE A 37 -8.94 -4.96 -8.37
C ILE A 37 -8.79 -3.44 -8.46
N THR A 38 -9.58 -2.72 -7.68
CA THR A 38 -9.45 -1.27 -7.56
C THR A 38 -8.28 -0.91 -6.66
N VAL A 39 -7.43 0.00 -7.16
CA VAL A 39 -6.27 0.54 -6.47
C VAL A 39 -6.41 2.05 -6.46
N SER A 40 -6.38 2.66 -5.28
CA SER A 40 -6.64 4.09 -5.10
C SER A 40 -5.47 4.77 -4.42
N GLY A 41 -5.01 5.88 -4.99
CA GLY A 41 -3.97 6.72 -4.39
C GLY A 41 -4.55 7.53 -3.23
N SER A 42 -4.34 7.06 -2.00
CA SER A 42 -4.87 7.69 -0.78
C SER A 42 -4.09 8.95 -0.36
N GLY A 43 -3.02 9.30 -1.08
CA GLY A 43 -2.20 10.47 -0.83
C GLY A 43 -1.21 10.27 0.31
N ASP A 44 -0.82 11.37 0.95
CA ASP A 44 0.16 11.35 2.03
C ASP A 44 -0.48 11.06 3.40
N VAL A 45 0.00 9.98 4.04
CA VAL A 45 -0.34 9.64 5.43
C VAL A 45 0.81 9.99 6.39
N PRO A 46 0.49 10.39 7.63
CA PRO A 46 1.49 10.66 8.65
C PRO A 46 2.19 9.37 9.12
N GLU A 47 3.44 9.49 9.59
CA GLU A 47 4.23 8.33 10.06
C GLU A 47 3.56 7.56 11.21
N GLN A 48 2.86 8.28 12.09
CA GLN A 48 2.10 7.69 13.20
C GLN A 48 0.93 6.81 12.74
N TYR A 49 0.51 6.87 11.47
CA TYR A 49 -0.58 6.05 10.94
C TYR A 49 -0.27 4.56 11.10
N ILE A 50 0.92 4.13 10.71
CA ILE A 50 1.39 2.74 10.84
C ILE A 50 1.42 2.34 12.32
N GLU A 51 1.85 3.24 13.21
CA GLU A 51 1.89 2.99 14.65
C GLU A 51 0.49 2.79 15.25
N ARG A 52 -0.51 3.49 14.73
CA ARG A 52 -1.92 3.31 15.13
C ARG A 52 -2.53 2.05 14.56
N MET A 53 -2.11 1.64 13.35
CA MET A 53 -2.62 0.42 12.72
C MET A 53 -2.04 -0.83 13.35
N ARG A 54 -0.73 -0.86 13.64
CA ARG A 54 -0.05 -2.03 14.23
C ARG A 54 -0.54 -2.44 15.63
N VAL A 55 -1.21 -1.53 16.36
CA VAL A 55 -1.77 -1.85 17.68
C VAL A 55 -3.14 -2.53 17.58
N LYS A 56 -3.77 -2.51 16.41
CA LYS A 56 -5.05 -3.17 16.18
C LYS A 56 -4.83 -4.66 15.93
N PRO A 57 -5.56 -5.55 16.62
CA PRO A 57 -5.38 -7.00 16.48
C PRO A 57 -5.85 -7.54 15.12
N GLU A 58 -6.75 -6.82 14.45
CA GLU A 58 -7.29 -7.17 13.12
C GLU A 58 -6.41 -6.71 11.96
N VAL A 59 -5.33 -5.97 12.24
CA VAL A 59 -4.44 -5.42 11.22
C VAL A 59 -3.13 -6.18 11.22
N VAL A 60 -2.77 -6.72 10.06
CA VAL A 60 -1.47 -7.34 9.84
C VAL A 60 -0.54 -6.30 9.23
N VAL A 61 0.64 -6.12 9.84
CA VAL A 61 1.66 -5.19 9.37
C VAL A 61 2.86 -5.97 8.86
N MET A 62 3.13 -5.86 7.57
CA MET A 62 4.28 -6.45 6.89
C MET A 62 5.24 -5.34 6.50
N LYS A 63 6.54 -5.54 6.73
CA LYS A 63 7.58 -4.57 6.37
C LYS A 63 8.59 -5.18 5.42
N GLU A 64 8.75 -4.58 4.25
CA GLU A 64 9.75 -4.97 3.28
C GLU A 64 11.08 -4.30 3.61
N LYS A 65 12.00 -5.05 4.22
CA LYS A 65 13.29 -4.54 4.67
C LYS A 65 14.18 -3.98 3.55
N GLY A 66 13.97 -4.41 2.31
CA GLY A 66 14.79 -4.01 1.16
C GLY A 66 14.48 -2.61 0.62
N LYS A 67 13.22 -2.14 0.74
CA LYS A 67 12.76 -0.88 0.14
C LYS A 67 12.12 0.10 1.14
N GLY A 68 12.05 -0.27 2.42
CA GLY A 68 11.39 0.56 3.44
C GLY A 68 9.87 0.65 3.30
N ILE A 69 9.26 -0.24 2.49
CA ILE A 69 7.82 -0.28 2.24
C ILE A 69 7.13 -0.97 3.41
N THR A 70 6.00 -0.41 3.83
CA THR A 70 5.13 -1.05 4.83
C THR A 70 3.79 -1.40 4.18
N ILE A 71 3.36 -2.65 4.33
CA ILE A 71 2.07 -3.13 3.84
C ILE A 71 1.18 -3.39 5.06
N LEU A 72 -0.01 -2.81 5.06
CA LEU A 72 -1.02 -3.00 6.09
C LEU A 72 -2.18 -3.80 5.48
N GLN A 73 -2.52 -4.94 6.05
CA GLN A 73 -3.70 -5.71 5.65
C GLN A 73 -4.75 -5.56 6.74
N HIS A 74 -5.94 -5.07 6.37
CA HIS A 74 -7.05 -4.93 7.31
C HIS A 74 -8.38 -5.31 6.62
N GLY A 75 -8.92 -6.46 7.01
CA GLY A 75 -10.14 -6.99 6.39
C GLY A 75 -9.97 -7.24 4.89
N ASN A 76 -10.63 -6.44 4.05
CA ASN A 76 -10.65 -6.57 2.59
C ASN A 76 -9.87 -5.47 1.86
N VAL A 77 -8.92 -4.85 2.54
CA VAL A 77 -8.07 -3.80 1.97
C VAL A 77 -6.62 -4.06 2.35
N PHE A 78 -5.72 -3.86 1.38
CA PHE A 78 -4.28 -3.79 1.60
C PHE A 78 -3.83 -2.35 1.34
N GLU A 79 -3.15 -1.75 2.30
CA GLU A 79 -2.53 -0.43 2.13
C GLU A 79 -1.03 -0.57 1.96
N ILE A 80 -0.49 0.03 0.91
CA ILE A 80 0.95 0.09 0.64
C ILE A 80 1.42 1.49 1.01
N CYS A 81 2.16 1.58 2.13
CA CYS A 81 2.83 2.79 2.56
C CYS A 81 4.25 2.82 2.00
N LEU A 82 4.47 3.76 1.09
CA LEU A 82 5.75 4.07 0.47
C LEU A 82 6.45 5.21 1.24
N PRO A 83 7.74 5.06 1.57
CA PRO A 83 8.51 6.17 2.11
C PRO A 83 8.61 7.29 1.06
N VAL A 84 8.47 8.55 1.48
CA VAL A 84 8.50 9.72 0.58
C VAL A 84 9.88 9.95 -0.05
N ASP A 85 10.90 9.23 0.43
CA ASP A 85 12.31 9.34 0.02
C ASP A 85 12.65 8.50 -1.23
N SER A 86 11.77 7.60 -1.69
CA SER A 86 12.04 6.74 -2.86
C SER A 86 11.67 7.36 -4.21
N ALA A 87 11.36 8.66 -4.26
CA ALA A 87 11.16 9.38 -5.53
C ALA A 87 12.46 9.86 -6.20
N ASP A 88 13.63 9.68 -5.56
CA ASP A 88 14.91 10.09 -6.14
C ASP A 88 16.01 9.06 -5.81
N ALA A 89 16.09 8.01 -6.62
CA ALA A 89 17.25 7.14 -6.66
C ALA A 89 17.49 6.65 -8.10
N GLY A 90 18.00 7.55 -8.94
CA GLY A 90 18.86 7.23 -10.09
C GLY A 90 18.21 7.08 -11.45
#